data_AF-A0A7V4G877-F1
#
_entry.id   AF-A0A7V4G877-F1
#
_cell.length_a   1.000
_cell.length_b   1.000
_cell.length_c   1.000
_cell.angle_alpha   90.00
_cell.angle_beta   90.00
_cell.angle_gamma   90.00
#
_symmetry.space_group_name_H-M   'P 1'
#
loop_
_entity.id
_entity.type
_entity.pdbx_description
1 polymer ?
#
loop_
_entity_poly.entity_id
_entity_poly.type
_entity_poly.pdbx_seq_one_letter_code
_entity_poly.pdbx_strand_id
1 'polypeptide(L)'
;AVACRGVGAGPVVLVKRDEDLKNFPPGGVLVARHTSPKFVTVMRETAAIITDGGSVTGHMALLAREFQVPTIINTGNATKVLQPGQEVTVDANFNNVYEGIIPELLSGEGRSRNELADSPVFQTLKAVLEKVMPLNLINPQAETFTPGHCRTLHDIVRFAHECSMREMFRMTDLELRDQREVAELESDIPLKLRLLDLGGGVKRRRRRVRPEDIESIPFKAFYQGLRAMPWPKAPPQEVKALSSVFVKGEEELAQGASPWQDLSYAVLAKNYMNFSIRLGYHLSTVEAYVSDMVNDNYLTFSFRGGGSTPERRERRVHLIETLVDHMDLHPVRKGDLIEARLAKYDAEEMCRRLMLLGKLTVYTKQLDMVLFSDGIVEWYIKDFIREHLKG
;
A
#
# COMPACT_ATOMS: atom_id res chain seq x y z
N ALA A 1 -11.61 -4.21 19.91
CA ALA A 1 -12.72 -4.98 19.31
C ALA A 1 -12.32 -6.44 19.22
N VAL A 2 -13.25 -7.38 19.40
CA VAL A 2 -12.91 -8.82 19.43
C VAL A 2 -13.13 -9.45 18.07
N ALA A 3 -12.09 -10.04 17.50
CA ALA A 3 -12.16 -10.79 16.25
C ALA A 3 -12.43 -12.28 16.50
N CYS A 4 -11.70 -12.89 17.42
CA CYS A 4 -11.88 -14.26 17.86
C CYS A 4 -11.87 -14.29 19.39
N ARG A 5 -12.86 -14.95 19.98
CA ARG A 5 -12.99 -15.13 21.42
C ARG A 5 -11.97 -16.15 21.93
N GLY A 6 -11.70 -16.09 23.22
CA GLY A 6 -10.84 -17.02 23.94
C GLY A 6 -9.85 -16.32 24.86
N VAL A 7 -9.08 -17.09 25.62
CA VAL A 7 -8.02 -16.59 26.49
C VAL A 7 -6.67 -17.18 26.08
N GLY A 8 -5.65 -16.33 25.98
CA GLY A 8 -4.27 -16.75 25.73
C GLY A 8 -3.29 -15.92 26.52
N ALA A 9 -2.14 -16.49 26.90
CA ALA A 9 -1.11 -15.80 27.65
C ALA A 9 0.29 -16.16 27.18
N GLY A 10 1.22 -15.23 27.33
CA GLY A 10 2.62 -15.44 27.00
C GLY A 10 3.40 -14.13 26.80
N PRO A 11 4.67 -14.22 26.38
CA PRO A 11 5.51 -13.06 26.14
C PRO A 11 5.06 -12.29 24.90
N VAL A 12 5.00 -10.96 25.01
CA VAL A 12 4.68 -10.06 23.89
C VAL A 12 5.78 -10.08 22.84
N VAL A 13 5.38 -10.29 21.59
CA VAL A 13 6.24 -10.19 20.42
C VAL A 13 5.73 -9.03 19.57
N LEU A 14 6.45 -7.90 19.61
CA LEU A 14 6.13 -6.73 18.77
C LEU A 14 6.57 -7.01 17.33
N VAL A 15 5.61 -7.14 16.41
CA VAL A 15 5.86 -7.35 14.98
C VAL A 15 5.70 -6.04 14.25
N LYS A 16 6.83 -5.48 13.80
CA LYS A 16 6.87 -4.25 12.98
C LYS A 16 7.07 -4.57 11.51
N ARG A 17 7.82 -5.63 11.21
CA ARG A 17 8.15 -6.11 9.87
C ARG A 17 7.94 -7.61 9.81
N ASP A 18 7.72 -8.11 8.60
CA ASP A 18 7.52 -9.55 8.38
C ASP A 18 8.73 -10.41 8.79
N GLU A 19 9.92 -9.81 8.88
CA GLU A 19 11.14 -10.45 9.37
C GLU A 19 11.09 -10.79 10.86
N ASP A 20 10.32 -10.04 11.64
CA ASP A 20 10.16 -10.25 13.09
C ASP A 20 9.35 -11.53 13.39
N LEU A 21 8.71 -12.11 12.37
CA LEU A 21 8.05 -13.41 12.45
C LEU A 21 9.04 -14.58 12.40
N LYS A 22 10.30 -14.33 12.01
CA LYS A 22 11.35 -15.36 12.03
C LYS A 22 11.73 -15.66 13.47
N ASN A 23 11.67 -16.93 13.86
CA ASN A 23 11.93 -17.41 15.23
C ASN A 23 10.88 -16.94 16.25
N PHE A 24 9.61 -16.86 15.85
CA PHE A 24 8.53 -16.58 16.78
C PHE A 24 8.49 -17.62 17.91
N PRO A 25 8.47 -17.22 19.21
CA PRO A 25 8.48 -18.16 20.31
C PRO A 25 7.12 -18.88 20.42
N PRO A 26 7.10 -20.21 20.62
CA PRO A 26 5.88 -20.94 20.96
C PRO A 26 5.21 -20.35 22.19
N GLY A 27 3.90 -20.08 22.10
CA GLY A 27 3.10 -19.42 23.13
C GLY A 27 3.22 -17.89 23.16
N GLY A 28 3.91 -17.26 22.19
CA GLY A 28 4.04 -15.81 22.14
C GLY A 28 2.70 -15.09 21.87
N VAL A 29 2.56 -13.87 22.38
CA VAL A 29 1.45 -12.96 22.10
C VAL A 29 1.87 -12.00 20.99
N LEU A 30 1.31 -12.14 19.79
CA LEU A 30 1.64 -11.32 18.63
C LEU A 30 0.99 -9.95 18.76
N VAL A 31 1.79 -8.89 18.79
CA VAL A 31 1.30 -7.51 18.86
C VAL A 31 1.80 -6.73 17.64
N ALA A 32 0.90 -6.18 16.85
CA ALA A 32 1.25 -5.49 15.61
C ALA A 32 0.39 -4.25 15.34
N ARG A 33 0.90 -3.29 14.56
CA ARG A 33 0.13 -2.09 14.22
C ARG A 33 -1.03 -2.41 13.28
N HIS A 34 -0.79 -3.22 12.26
CA HIS A 34 -1.78 -3.64 11.27
C HIS A 34 -1.83 -5.15 11.13
N THR A 35 -2.94 -5.64 10.59
CA THR A 35 -3.09 -7.05 10.25
C THR A 35 -2.26 -7.39 9.00
N SER A 36 -1.54 -8.51 9.01
CA SER A 36 -0.79 -9.01 7.85
C SER A 36 -1.21 -10.44 7.51
N PRO A 37 -1.42 -10.81 6.24
CA PRO A 37 -1.63 -12.21 5.85
C PRO A 37 -0.46 -13.10 6.25
N LYS A 38 0.76 -12.55 6.38
CA LYS A 38 1.94 -13.33 6.75
C LYS A 38 1.90 -13.86 8.18
N PHE A 39 1.04 -13.34 9.06
CA PHE A 39 0.87 -13.89 10.41
C PHE A 39 0.45 -15.36 10.40
N VAL A 40 -0.17 -15.84 9.31
CA VAL A 40 -0.53 -17.26 9.14
C VAL A 40 0.66 -18.21 9.36
N THR A 41 1.89 -17.76 9.12
CA THR A 41 3.09 -18.62 9.29
C THR A 41 3.38 -18.96 10.74
N VAL A 42 2.94 -18.13 11.70
CA VAL A 42 3.21 -18.29 13.14
C VAL A 42 1.94 -18.55 13.95
N MET A 43 0.76 -18.56 13.32
CA MET A 43 -0.53 -18.67 14.03
C MET A 43 -0.64 -19.90 14.92
N ARG A 44 -0.08 -21.04 14.51
CA ARG A 44 -0.11 -22.27 15.30
C ARG A 44 0.68 -22.19 16.61
N GLU A 45 1.66 -21.30 16.65
CA GLU A 45 2.55 -21.06 17.78
C GLU A 45 2.09 -19.87 18.62
N THR A 46 1.12 -19.10 18.15
CA THR A 46 0.67 -17.86 18.78
C THR A 46 -0.39 -18.14 19.83
N ALA A 47 -0.20 -17.63 21.07
CA ALA A 47 -1.17 -17.76 22.14
C ALA A 47 -2.33 -16.76 22.02
N ALA A 48 -2.06 -15.54 21.55
CA ALA A 48 -3.06 -14.52 21.28
C ALA A 48 -2.54 -13.46 20.31
N ILE A 49 -3.44 -12.73 19.65
CA ILE A 49 -3.11 -11.65 18.72
C ILE A 49 -3.75 -10.34 19.19
N ILE A 50 -2.95 -9.27 19.20
CA ILE A 50 -3.41 -7.90 19.46
C ILE A 50 -2.99 -7.01 18.30
N THR A 51 -3.93 -6.29 17.67
CA THR A 51 -3.57 -5.28 16.65
C THR A 51 -4.17 -3.91 16.89
N ASP A 52 -3.38 -2.86 16.60
CA ASP A 52 -3.83 -1.47 16.74
C ASP A 52 -4.89 -1.11 15.70
N GLY A 53 -4.79 -1.67 14.50
CA GLY A 53 -5.74 -1.49 13.40
C GLY A 53 -6.23 -2.82 12.82
N GLY A 54 -7.40 -2.78 12.19
CA GLY A 54 -8.04 -3.93 11.56
C GLY A 54 -9.54 -3.95 11.78
N SER A 55 -10.24 -4.86 11.10
CA SER A 55 -11.69 -5.02 11.23
C SER A 55 -12.07 -6.45 11.59
N VAL A 56 -13.15 -6.58 12.37
CA VAL A 56 -13.71 -7.87 12.83
C VAL A 56 -14.29 -8.72 11.69
N THR A 57 -14.45 -8.12 10.50
CA THR A 57 -14.86 -8.79 9.26
C THR A 57 -13.71 -8.92 8.26
N GLY A 58 -12.51 -8.43 8.59
CA GLY A 58 -11.35 -8.51 7.70
C GLY A 58 -10.75 -9.91 7.58
N HIS A 59 -9.93 -10.12 6.56
CA HIS A 59 -9.26 -11.41 6.30
C HIS A 59 -8.53 -11.99 7.53
N MET A 60 -7.90 -11.15 8.33
CA MET A 60 -7.22 -11.59 9.55
C MET A 60 -8.20 -12.08 10.62
N ALA A 61 -9.35 -11.41 10.82
CA ALA A 61 -10.35 -11.90 11.78
C ALA A 61 -10.89 -13.27 11.40
N LEU A 62 -10.94 -13.58 10.10
CA LEU A 62 -11.29 -14.90 9.60
C LEU A 62 -10.21 -15.94 9.94
N LEU A 63 -8.94 -15.64 9.64
CA LEU A 63 -7.82 -16.53 9.98
C LEU A 63 -7.73 -16.77 11.49
N ALA A 64 -7.91 -15.74 12.33
CA ALA A 64 -7.92 -15.90 13.78
C ALA A 64 -8.97 -16.93 14.25
N ARG A 65 -10.16 -16.92 13.65
CA ARG A 65 -11.23 -17.88 13.96
C ARG A 65 -10.92 -19.28 13.43
N GLU A 66 -10.31 -19.38 12.26
CA GLU A 66 -9.91 -20.65 11.64
C GLU A 66 -8.86 -21.38 12.48
N PHE A 67 -7.86 -20.65 12.99
CA PHE A 67 -6.81 -21.20 13.84
C PHE A 67 -7.18 -21.19 15.34
N GLN A 68 -8.38 -20.71 15.69
CA GLN A 68 -8.88 -20.59 17.06
C GLN A 68 -7.94 -19.82 18.00
N VAL A 69 -7.31 -18.76 17.49
CA VAL A 69 -6.38 -17.91 18.25
C VAL A 69 -7.15 -16.71 18.81
N PRO A 70 -7.20 -16.51 20.15
CA PRO A 70 -7.79 -15.33 20.78
C PRO A 70 -7.24 -14.05 20.15
N THR A 71 -8.11 -13.18 19.67
CA THR A 71 -7.68 -12.02 18.87
C THR A 71 -8.49 -10.77 19.21
N ILE A 72 -7.79 -9.76 19.73
CA ILE A 72 -8.29 -8.39 19.90
C ILE A 72 -7.67 -7.52 18.81
N ILE A 73 -8.49 -6.73 18.14
CA ILE A 73 -8.06 -5.85 17.05
C ILE A 73 -8.64 -4.46 17.23
N ASN A 74 -8.07 -3.51 16.50
CA ASN A 74 -8.45 -2.10 16.55
C ASN A 74 -8.31 -1.51 17.96
N THR A 75 -7.20 -1.79 18.66
CA THR A 75 -6.91 -1.23 19.99
C THR A 75 -6.42 0.22 19.91
N GLY A 76 -5.90 0.65 18.76
CA GLY A 76 -5.35 1.99 18.51
C GLY A 76 -3.99 2.29 19.16
N ASN A 77 -3.60 1.59 20.23
CA ASN A 77 -2.40 1.92 21.00
C ASN A 77 -1.65 0.73 21.64
N ALA A 78 -2.02 -0.53 21.39
CA ALA A 78 -1.35 -1.68 21.99
C ALA A 78 0.15 -1.73 21.65
N THR A 79 0.57 -1.38 20.43
CA THR A 79 2.00 -1.33 20.07
C THR A 79 2.80 -0.25 20.81
N LYS A 80 2.11 0.72 21.42
CA LYS A 80 2.72 1.80 22.20
C LYS A 80 2.75 1.50 23.70
N VAL A 81 1.80 0.69 24.18
CA VAL A 81 1.63 0.36 25.61
C VAL A 81 2.39 -0.91 25.99
N LEU A 82 2.35 -1.94 25.14
CA LEU A 82 2.96 -3.24 25.42
C LEU A 82 4.44 -3.27 25.03
N GLN A 83 5.27 -3.90 25.85
CA GLN A 83 6.72 -3.99 25.64
C GLN A 83 7.14 -5.38 25.16
N PRO A 84 8.17 -5.50 24.30
CA PRO A 84 8.70 -6.81 23.90
C PRO A 84 9.11 -7.66 25.11
N GLY A 85 8.72 -8.93 25.13
CA GLY A 85 9.01 -9.88 26.19
C GLY A 85 8.14 -9.74 27.45
N GLN A 86 7.29 -8.71 27.53
CA GLN A 86 6.35 -8.55 28.64
C GLN A 86 5.36 -9.72 28.66
N GLU A 87 5.18 -10.36 29.80
CA GLU A 87 4.15 -11.38 29.97
C GLU A 87 2.78 -10.72 30.08
N VAL A 88 1.82 -11.17 29.28
CA VAL A 88 0.45 -10.67 29.29
C VAL A 88 -0.56 -11.80 29.19
N THR A 89 -1.75 -11.56 29.74
CA THR A 89 -2.93 -12.41 29.54
C THR A 89 -3.95 -11.66 28.71
N VAL A 90 -4.30 -12.20 27.55
CA VAL A 90 -5.30 -11.65 26.64
C VAL A 90 -6.61 -12.37 26.87
N ASP A 91 -7.59 -11.67 27.41
CA ASP A 91 -8.97 -12.14 27.53
C ASP A 91 -9.82 -11.52 26.42
N ALA A 92 -9.90 -12.23 25.31
CA ALA A 92 -10.72 -11.82 24.18
C ALA A 92 -12.22 -12.12 24.40
N ASN A 93 -12.61 -12.79 25.49
CA ASN A 93 -14.03 -12.97 25.83
C ASN A 93 -14.64 -11.66 26.34
N PHE A 94 -13.87 -10.94 27.17
CA PHE A 94 -14.27 -9.65 27.74
C PHE A 94 -13.51 -8.45 27.19
N ASN A 95 -12.69 -8.67 26.14
CA ASN A 95 -11.92 -7.63 25.45
C ASN A 95 -10.93 -6.88 26.37
N ASN A 96 -10.26 -7.63 27.24
CA ASN A 96 -9.27 -7.11 28.19
C ASN A 96 -7.87 -7.70 27.94
N VAL A 97 -6.85 -6.93 28.30
CA VAL A 97 -5.45 -7.38 28.32
C VAL A 97 -4.90 -7.06 29.70
N TYR A 98 -4.43 -8.09 30.40
CA TYR A 98 -3.89 -7.98 31.74
C TYR A 98 -2.36 -8.11 31.71
N GLU A 99 -1.70 -7.42 32.63
CA GLU A 99 -0.28 -7.59 32.89
C GLU A 99 -0.04 -8.90 33.66
N GLY A 100 0.95 -9.67 33.20
CA GLY A 100 1.30 -10.98 33.77
C GLY A 100 0.44 -12.14 33.26
N ILE A 101 0.82 -13.35 33.68
CA ILE A 101 0.08 -14.59 33.40
C ILE A 101 -0.94 -14.79 34.51
N ILE A 102 -2.23 -14.90 34.16
CA ILE A 102 -3.35 -15.15 35.09
C ILE A 102 -3.88 -16.58 34.87
N PRO A 103 -3.46 -17.56 35.68
CA PRO A 103 -3.82 -18.98 35.48
C PRO A 103 -5.32 -19.27 35.59
N GLU A 104 -6.06 -18.48 36.37
CA GLU A 104 -7.51 -18.64 36.58
C GLU A 104 -8.30 -18.41 35.28
N LEU A 105 -7.84 -17.47 34.44
CA LEU A 105 -8.47 -17.19 33.16
C LEU A 105 -8.13 -18.27 32.11
N LEU A 106 -6.96 -18.89 32.22
CA LEU A 106 -6.51 -19.97 31.33
C LEU A 106 -7.17 -21.32 31.65
N SER A 107 -7.56 -21.53 32.92
CA SER A 107 -8.20 -22.77 33.39
C SER A 107 -9.73 -22.76 33.23
N GLY A 108 -10.34 -21.58 33.03
CA GLY A 108 -11.79 -21.40 32.88
C GLY A 108 -12.37 -21.85 31.53
N GLU A 109 -11.53 -22.11 30.53
CA GLU A 109 -11.98 -22.71 29.27
C GLU A 109 -12.05 -24.23 29.41
N GLY A 110 -13.14 -24.69 30.02
CA GLY A 110 -13.72 -25.96 29.59
C GLY A 110 -13.91 -25.84 28.09
N ARG A 111 -13.00 -26.44 27.31
CA ARG A 111 -13.18 -26.66 25.88
C ARG A 111 -14.64 -27.05 25.72
N SER A 112 -15.46 -26.17 25.13
CA SER A 112 -16.74 -26.59 24.61
C SER A 112 -16.37 -27.63 23.58
N ARG A 113 -16.34 -28.91 23.98
CA ARG A 113 -16.38 -30.02 23.05
C ARG A 113 -17.52 -29.62 22.12
N ASN A 114 -17.21 -29.44 20.83
CA ASN A 114 -18.25 -29.25 19.85
C ASN A 114 -19.15 -30.48 19.99
N GLU A 115 -20.25 -30.37 20.73
CA GLU A 115 -21.22 -31.45 20.90
C GLU A 115 -21.77 -31.88 19.54
N LEU A 116 -21.66 -30.98 18.57
CA LEU A 116 -21.98 -31.16 17.17
C LEU A 116 -20.82 -31.75 16.34
N ALA A 117 -19.59 -31.88 16.83
CA ALA A 117 -18.43 -32.33 16.02
C ALA A 117 -18.68 -33.72 15.40
N ASP A 118 -19.34 -34.59 16.15
CA ASP A 118 -19.70 -35.93 15.71
C ASP A 118 -21.04 -35.98 14.96
N SER A 119 -21.74 -34.84 14.84
CA SER A 119 -22.99 -34.77 14.10
C SER A 119 -22.75 -34.88 12.59
N PRO A 120 -23.62 -35.60 11.85
CA PRO A 120 -23.55 -35.67 10.39
C PRO A 120 -23.61 -34.30 9.71
N VAL A 121 -24.31 -33.33 10.33
CA VAL A 121 -24.43 -31.96 9.84
C VAL A 121 -23.08 -31.24 9.90
N PHE A 122 -22.38 -31.33 11.04
CA PHE A 122 -21.07 -30.70 11.19
C PHE A 122 -20.02 -31.31 10.26
N GLN A 123 -20.01 -32.63 10.09
CA GLN A 123 -19.10 -33.30 9.15
C GLN A 123 -19.35 -32.84 7.71
N THR A 124 -20.63 -32.69 7.33
CA THR A 124 -21.02 -32.16 6.02
C THR A 124 -20.55 -30.71 5.86
N LEU A 125 -20.84 -29.85 6.84
CA LEU A 125 -20.43 -28.45 6.81
C LEU A 125 -18.91 -28.30 6.76
N LYS A 126 -18.16 -29.13 7.50
CA LYS A 126 -16.70 -29.16 7.47
C LYS A 126 -16.17 -29.54 6.09
N ALA A 127 -16.70 -30.60 5.48
CA ALA A 127 -16.31 -31.02 4.14
C ALA A 127 -16.61 -29.93 3.08
N VAL A 128 -17.74 -29.22 3.22
CA VAL A 128 -18.05 -28.06 2.38
C VAL A 128 -17.07 -26.92 2.64
N LEU A 129 -16.79 -26.59 3.91
CA LEU A 129 -15.89 -25.51 4.30
C LEU A 129 -14.50 -25.66 3.65
N GLU A 130 -13.96 -26.88 3.61
CA GLU A 130 -12.68 -27.21 2.96
C GLU A 130 -12.67 -26.93 1.44
N LYS A 131 -13.84 -26.91 0.79
CA LYS A 131 -13.99 -26.56 -0.63
C LYS A 131 -14.35 -25.09 -0.86
N VAL A 132 -14.71 -24.36 0.19
CA VAL A 132 -15.17 -22.97 0.07
C VAL A 132 -14.09 -22.00 0.53
N MET A 133 -13.54 -22.21 1.73
CA MET A 133 -12.78 -21.19 2.46
C MET A 133 -11.29 -21.08 2.14
N PRO A 134 -10.53 -22.19 1.97
CA PRO A 134 -9.08 -22.09 1.81
C PRO A 134 -8.68 -21.25 0.59
N LEU A 135 -7.74 -20.32 0.76
CA LEU A 135 -7.21 -19.51 -0.34
C LEU A 135 -5.84 -20.05 -0.76
N ASN A 136 -5.77 -20.55 -1.99
CA ASN A 136 -4.58 -21.13 -2.59
C ASN A 136 -4.00 -20.21 -3.67
N LEU A 137 -4.85 -19.44 -4.37
CA LEU A 137 -4.42 -18.43 -5.36
C LEU A 137 -4.06 -17.10 -4.66
N ILE A 138 -2.87 -17.07 -4.06
CA ILE A 138 -2.44 -15.91 -3.25
C ILE A 138 -1.75 -14.84 -4.12
N ASN A 139 -0.82 -15.22 -4.99
CA ASN A 139 0.01 -14.28 -5.75
C ASN A 139 -0.50 -14.11 -7.20
N PRO A 140 -1.02 -12.93 -7.59
CA PRO A 140 -1.54 -12.68 -8.95
C PRO A 140 -0.47 -12.62 -10.04
N GLN A 141 0.81 -12.44 -9.67
CA GLN A 141 1.95 -12.46 -10.60
C GLN A 141 2.55 -13.86 -10.78
N ALA A 142 2.13 -14.86 -10.00
CA ALA A 142 2.64 -16.21 -10.14
C ALA A 142 2.11 -16.87 -11.41
N GLU A 143 2.94 -17.70 -12.06
CA GLU A 143 2.54 -18.49 -13.23
C GLU A 143 1.38 -19.45 -12.91
N THR A 144 1.23 -19.82 -11.64
CA THR A 144 0.14 -20.66 -11.13
C THR A 144 -1.18 -19.90 -10.94
N PHE A 145 -1.23 -18.58 -11.14
CA PHE A 145 -2.44 -17.79 -11.02
C PHE A 145 -3.33 -17.95 -12.26
N THR A 146 -3.94 -19.12 -12.40
CA THR A 146 -4.78 -19.49 -13.55
C THR A 146 -6.09 -20.14 -13.11
N PRO A 147 -7.13 -20.16 -13.97
CA PRO A 147 -8.39 -20.81 -13.64
C PRO A 147 -8.22 -22.28 -13.25
N GLY A 148 -7.29 -22.98 -13.89
CA GLY A 148 -7.02 -24.41 -13.65
C GLY A 148 -6.42 -24.71 -12.26
N HIS A 149 -5.91 -23.69 -11.56
CA HIS A 149 -5.40 -23.84 -10.20
C HIS A 149 -6.40 -23.43 -9.12
N CYS A 150 -7.61 -22.97 -9.49
CA CYS A 150 -8.65 -22.67 -8.52
C CYS A 150 -9.17 -23.96 -7.89
N ARG A 151 -8.94 -24.15 -6.59
CA ARG A 151 -9.34 -25.37 -5.87
C ARG A 151 -10.55 -25.16 -4.97
N THR A 152 -10.87 -23.89 -4.66
CA THR A 152 -11.97 -23.52 -3.78
C THR A 152 -12.82 -22.40 -4.38
N LEU A 153 -14.00 -22.16 -3.80
CA LEU A 153 -14.81 -20.98 -4.17
C LEU A 153 -14.06 -19.67 -3.91
N HIS A 154 -13.27 -19.59 -2.84
CA HIS A 154 -12.46 -18.41 -2.53
C HIS A 154 -11.42 -18.14 -3.63
N ASP A 155 -10.78 -19.18 -4.18
CA ASP A 155 -9.86 -19.04 -5.31
C ASP A 155 -10.55 -18.46 -6.54
N ILE A 156 -11.77 -18.94 -6.85
CA ILE A 156 -12.57 -18.46 -8.00
C ILE A 156 -12.89 -16.98 -7.83
N VAL A 157 -13.37 -16.57 -6.65
CA VAL A 157 -13.67 -15.15 -6.35
C VAL A 157 -12.41 -14.30 -6.49
N ARG A 158 -11.27 -14.75 -5.94
CA ARG A 158 -9.99 -14.04 -6.02
C ARG A 158 -9.51 -13.90 -7.46
N PHE A 159 -9.65 -14.94 -8.27
CA PHE A 159 -9.28 -14.95 -9.69
C PHE A 159 -10.18 -14.00 -10.50
N ALA A 160 -11.49 -14.10 -10.33
CA ALA A 160 -12.46 -13.23 -11.01
C ALA A 160 -12.20 -11.75 -10.70
N HIS A 161 -11.94 -11.43 -9.42
CA HIS A 161 -11.56 -10.07 -9.00
C HIS A 161 -10.31 -9.56 -9.73
N GLU A 162 -9.26 -10.38 -9.81
CA GLU A 162 -8.03 -10.03 -10.53
C GLU A 162 -8.28 -9.79 -12.02
N CYS A 163 -9.09 -10.63 -12.67
CA CYS A 163 -9.47 -10.44 -14.07
C CYS A 163 -10.25 -9.14 -14.29
N SER A 164 -11.20 -8.81 -13.41
CA SER A 164 -11.94 -7.56 -13.47
C SER A 164 -11.02 -6.34 -13.33
N MET A 165 -10.05 -6.40 -12.41
CA MET A 165 -9.04 -5.34 -12.25
C MET A 165 -8.22 -5.17 -13.54
N ARG A 166 -7.69 -6.28 -14.11
CA ARG A 166 -6.91 -6.24 -15.35
C ARG A 166 -7.68 -5.65 -16.53
N GLU A 167 -8.95 -6.03 -16.68
CA GLU A 167 -9.78 -5.53 -17.77
C GLU A 167 -10.16 -4.06 -17.57
N MET A 168 -10.41 -3.63 -16.34
CA MET A 168 -10.62 -2.20 -16.01
C MET A 168 -9.42 -1.36 -16.45
N PHE A 169 -8.19 -1.81 -16.18
CA PHE A 169 -6.96 -1.14 -16.63
C PHE A 169 -6.80 -1.17 -18.16
N ARG A 170 -7.15 -2.28 -18.82
CA ARG A 170 -7.08 -2.40 -20.28
C ARG A 170 -8.08 -1.50 -21.00
N MET A 171 -9.32 -1.41 -20.50
CA MET A 171 -10.34 -0.50 -21.01
C MET A 171 -9.89 0.95 -20.85
N THR A 172 -9.27 1.28 -19.71
CA THR A 172 -8.67 2.60 -19.46
C THR A 172 -7.60 2.94 -20.50
N ASP A 173 -6.71 2.00 -20.85
CA ASP A 173 -5.71 2.18 -21.91
C ASP A 173 -6.32 2.37 -23.30
N LEU A 174 -7.52 1.82 -23.55
CA LEU A 174 -8.25 1.96 -24.81
C LEU A 174 -9.04 3.28 -24.87
N GLU A 175 -9.68 3.71 -23.78
CA GLU A 175 -10.41 4.98 -23.70
C GLU A 175 -9.47 6.20 -23.78
N LEU A 176 -8.26 6.09 -23.22
CA LEU A 176 -7.19 7.07 -23.42
C LEU A 176 -6.84 7.28 -24.91
N ARG A 177 -7.09 6.29 -25.78
CA ARG A 177 -6.83 6.39 -27.23
C ARG A 177 -7.91 7.19 -27.97
N ASP A 178 -9.15 7.21 -27.48
CA ASP A 178 -10.30 7.77 -28.21
C ASP A 178 -10.59 9.25 -27.87
N GLN A 179 -9.85 9.85 -26.92
CA GLN A 179 -9.84 11.29 -26.56
C GLN A 179 -11.19 11.94 -26.15
N ARG A 180 -12.33 11.25 -26.27
CA ARG A 180 -13.66 11.86 -26.10
C ARG A 180 -14.00 12.18 -24.64
N GLU A 181 -13.42 11.48 -23.68
CA GLU A 181 -13.72 11.65 -22.25
C GLU A 181 -12.55 12.22 -21.41
N VAL A 182 -11.43 12.60 -22.03
CA VAL A 182 -10.24 13.07 -21.32
C VAL A 182 -10.31 14.58 -21.08
N ALA A 183 -10.24 15.00 -19.83
CA ALA A 183 -10.16 16.40 -19.43
C ALA A 183 -8.71 16.85 -19.22
N GLU A 184 -8.44 18.15 -19.31
CA GLU A 184 -7.14 18.74 -18.96
C GLU A 184 -7.25 19.51 -17.64
N LEU A 185 -6.32 19.29 -16.72
CA LEU A 185 -6.25 20.01 -15.46
C LEU A 185 -5.62 21.39 -15.67
N GLU A 186 -6.40 22.46 -15.49
CA GLU A 186 -5.91 23.84 -15.43
C GLU A 186 -5.26 24.09 -14.07
N SER A 187 -3.99 23.74 -13.93
CA SER A 187 -3.24 23.82 -12.68
C SER A 187 -2.30 25.02 -12.59
N ASP A 188 -1.96 25.41 -11.36
CA ASP A 188 -0.96 26.43 -11.04
C ASP A 188 0.48 25.88 -11.01
N ILE A 189 0.63 24.56 -11.13
CA ILE A 189 1.92 23.89 -11.23
C ILE A 189 2.32 23.71 -12.71
N PRO A 190 3.62 23.73 -13.06
CA PRO A 190 4.09 23.53 -14.43
C PRO A 190 4.07 22.04 -14.82
N LEU A 191 2.90 21.41 -14.70
CA LEU A 191 2.63 20.03 -15.07
C LEU A 191 1.37 19.99 -15.95
N LYS A 192 1.51 19.53 -17.19
CA LYS A 192 0.37 19.23 -18.04
C LYS A 192 -0.20 17.87 -17.64
N LEU A 193 -1.38 17.86 -17.05
CA LEU A 193 -2.03 16.65 -16.56
C LEU A 193 -3.36 16.41 -17.26
N ARG A 194 -3.49 15.21 -17.84
CA ARG A 194 -4.74 14.73 -18.42
C ARG A 194 -5.51 13.89 -17.41
N LEU A 195 -6.81 14.12 -17.29
CA LEU A 195 -7.68 13.48 -16.32
C LEU A 195 -8.69 12.58 -17.03
N LEU A 196 -8.83 11.35 -16.54
CA LEU A 196 -9.91 10.44 -16.89
C LEU A 196 -10.75 10.23 -15.64
N ASP A 197 -12.03 10.60 -15.68
CA ASP A 197 -12.94 10.44 -14.54
C ASP A 197 -13.79 9.17 -14.71
N LEU A 198 -13.51 8.12 -13.93
CA LEU A 198 -14.28 6.88 -13.89
C LEU A 198 -15.62 7.03 -13.13
N GLY A 199 -15.84 8.16 -12.45
CA GLY A 199 -17.07 8.45 -11.74
C GLY A 199 -16.84 9.10 -10.38
N GLY A 200 -17.40 10.28 -10.19
CA GLY A 200 -17.33 11.03 -8.92
C GLY A 200 -15.93 11.54 -8.58
N GLY A 201 -14.97 11.45 -9.50
CA GLY A 201 -13.65 12.05 -9.37
C GLY A 201 -13.64 13.56 -9.63
N VAL A 202 -14.61 14.07 -10.40
CA VAL A 202 -14.78 15.50 -10.73
C VAL A 202 -16.25 15.92 -10.59
N LYS A 203 -16.52 17.12 -10.04
CA LYS A 203 -17.90 17.65 -9.84
C LYS A 203 -18.74 17.66 -11.12
N ARG A 204 -18.14 18.08 -12.23
CA ARG A 204 -18.76 18.16 -13.56
C ARG A 204 -17.74 17.83 -14.63
N ARG A 205 -18.03 16.83 -15.47
CA ARG A 205 -17.19 16.49 -16.63
C ARG A 205 -17.14 17.67 -17.61
N ARG A 206 -15.94 18.20 -17.81
CA ARG A 206 -15.62 19.31 -18.71
C ARG A 206 -14.28 19.02 -19.38
N ARG A 207 -14.05 19.56 -20.58
CA ARG A 207 -12.73 19.46 -21.25
C ARG A 207 -11.59 20.08 -20.43
N ARG A 208 -11.91 21.08 -19.61
CA ARG A 208 -10.96 21.76 -18.72
C ARG A 208 -11.51 21.77 -17.32
N VAL A 209 -10.71 21.31 -16.37
CA VAL A 209 -11.09 21.07 -14.99
C VAL A 209 -10.12 21.85 -14.11
N ARG A 210 -10.64 22.59 -13.13
CA ARG A 210 -9.79 23.28 -12.14
C ARG A 210 -9.54 22.36 -10.94
N PRO A 211 -8.46 22.54 -10.17
CA PRO A 211 -8.22 21.78 -8.95
C PRO A 211 -9.40 21.79 -7.96
N GLU A 212 -10.17 22.88 -7.91
CA GLU A 212 -11.37 23.05 -7.08
C GLU A 212 -12.58 22.20 -7.51
N ASP A 213 -12.57 21.74 -8.76
CA ASP A 213 -13.60 20.88 -9.35
C ASP A 213 -13.33 19.40 -9.10
N ILE A 214 -12.13 19.02 -8.65
CA ILE A 214 -11.80 17.64 -8.29
C ILE A 214 -12.58 17.26 -7.02
N GLU A 215 -13.09 16.04 -6.98
CA GLU A 215 -13.73 15.43 -5.81
C GLU A 215 -13.04 14.18 -5.28
N SER A 216 -12.15 13.57 -6.09
CA SER A 216 -11.34 12.43 -5.66
C SER A 216 -10.57 12.75 -4.38
N ILE A 217 -10.92 12.07 -3.28
CA ILE A 217 -10.28 12.20 -1.97
C ILE A 217 -8.76 11.99 -2.09
N PRO A 218 -8.29 10.86 -2.66
CA PRO A 218 -6.86 10.61 -2.70
C PRO A 218 -6.12 11.61 -3.61
N PHE A 219 -6.70 12.01 -4.74
CA PHE A 219 -6.04 12.97 -5.64
C PHE A 219 -5.92 14.36 -5.02
N LYS A 220 -6.94 14.84 -4.29
CA LYS A 220 -6.85 16.12 -3.58
C LYS A 220 -5.66 16.14 -2.63
N ALA A 221 -5.51 15.10 -1.81
CA ALA A 221 -4.41 14.97 -0.86
C ALA A 221 -3.04 14.92 -1.57
N PHE A 222 -2.94 14.13 -2.64
CA PHE A 222 -1.71 14.04 -3.42
C PHE A 222 -1.36 15.36 -4.13
N TYR A 223 -2.34 16.03 -4.74
CA TYR A 223 -2.16 17.31 -5.41
C TYR A 223 -1.75 18.43 -4.45
N GLN A 224 -2.27 18.44 -3.23
CA GLN A 224 -1.79 19.35 -2.18
C GLN A 224 -0.29 19.16 -1.91
N GLY A 225 0.19 17.91 -1.90
CA GLY A 225 1.61 17.60 -1.81
C GLY A 225 2.43 18.13 -2.98
N LEU A 226 1.96 17.94 -4.21
CA LEU A 226 2.60 18.48 -5.42
C LEU A 226 2.70 20.00 -5.38
N ARG A 227 1.64 20.68 -4.92
CA ARG A 227 1.54 22.13 -4.86
C ARG A 227 2.39 22.75 -3.75
N ALA A 228 2.62 22.01 -2.67
CA ALA A 228 3.40 22.48 -1.52
C ALA A 228 4.91 22.60 -1.79
N MET A 229 5.41 22.03 -2.90
CA MET A 229 6.83 22.04 -3.24
C MET A 229 7.17 23.11 -4.29
N PRO A 230 8.36 23.72 -4.22
CA PRO A 230 8.83 24.62 -5.26
C PRO A 230 9.14 23.83 -6.55
N TRP A 231 8.42 24.14 -7.62
CA TRP A 231 8.68 23.51 -8.92
C TRP A 231 9.93 24.13 -9.57
N PRO A 232 10.84 23.31 -10.12
CA PRO A 232 11.98 23.81 -10.87
C PRO A 232 11.50 24.70 -12.03
N LYS A 233 12.03 25.93 -12.12
CA LYS A 233 11.74 26.83 -13.24
C LYS A 233 12.31 26.21 -14.52
N ALA A 234 11.59 26.35 -15.64
CA ALA A 234 12.13 25.97 -16.94
C ALA A 234 13.44 26.72 -17.20
N PRO A 235 14.46 26.10 -17.81
CA PRO A 235 15.72 26.77 -18.10
C PRO A 235 15.48 28.00 -19.01
N PRO A 236 16.23 29.11 -18.83
CA PRO A 236 16.09 30.30 -19.66
C PRO A 236 16.35 30.01 -21.15
N GLN A 237 15.60 30.66 -22.04
CA GLN A 237 15.66 30.49 -23.51
C GLN A 237 17.03 30.83 -24.16
N GLU A 238 17.98 31.42 -23.44
CA GLU A 238 19.25 31.92 -24.01
C GLU A 238 20.39 30.89 -24.08
N VAL A 239 20.24 29.67 -23.53
CA VAL A 239 21.29 28.64 -23.59
C VAL A 239 21.12 27.72 -24.81
N LYS A 240 21.09 28.31 -26.02
CA LYS A 240 21.11 27.56 -27.30
C LYS A 240 22.48 26.93 -27.63
N ALA A 241 23.54 27.29 -26.90
CA ALA A 241 24.89 26.79 -27.18
C ALA A 241 25.18 25.42 -26.54
N LEU A 242 24.46 25.03 -25.48
CA LEU A 242 24.61 23.72 -24.83
C LEU A 242 23.48 22.74 -25.18
N SER A 243 22.46 23.20 -25.91
CA SER A 243 21.33 22.36 -26.34
C SER A 243 21.68 21.40 -27.47
N SER A 244 22.81 21.55 -28.17
CA SER A 244 23.19 20.63 -29.26
C SER A 244 23.54 19.21 -28.79
N VAL A 245 23.87 19.04 -27.51
CA VAL A 245 24.10 17.72 -26.88
C VAL A 245 22.79 17.11 -26.35
N PHE A 246 21.82 17.95 -25.97
CA PHE A 246 20.50 17.51 -25.48
C PHE A 246 19.50 17.26 -26.63
N VAL A 247 19.55 18.05 -27.70
CA VAL A 247 18.64 17.97 -28.85
C VAL A 247 18.90 16.73 -29.71
N LYS A 248 20.15 16.26 -29.80
CA LYS A 248 20.46 15.03 -30.57
C LYS A 248 19.80 13.77 -29.98
N GLY A 249 19.58 13.72 -28.66
CA GLY A 249 18.86 12.61 -28.02
C GLY A 249 17.34 12.68 -28.23
N GLU A 250 16.76 13.88 -28.25
CA GLU A 250 15.32 14.08 -28.47
C GLU A 250 14.90 13.85 -29.94
N GLU A 251 15.75 14.21 -30.92
CA GLU A 251 15.47 14.00 -32.35
C GLU A 251 15.60 12.54 -32.80
N GLU A 252 16.54 11.76 -32.23
CA GLU A 252 16.66 10.33 -32.57
C GLU A 252 15.54 9.46 -31.97
N LEU A 253 14.95 9.87 -30.84
CA LEU A 253 13.80 9.18 -30.21
C LEU A 253 12.44 9.51 -30.86
N ALA A 254 12.34 10.67 -31.51
CA ALA A 254 11.13 11.10 -32.22
C ALA A 254 10.84 10.28 -33.49
N GLN A 255 11.80 9.48 -33.99
CA GLN A 255 11.61 8.69 -35.21
C GLN A 255 10.89 7.34 -35.01
N GLY A 256 10.38 7.03 -33.81
CA GLY A 256 9.63 5.79 -33.59
C GLY A 256 8.70 5.74 -32.38
N ALA A 257 8.59 6.81 -31.59
CA ALA A 257 7.77 6.84 -30.39
C ALA A 257 6.32 7.25 -30.69
N SER A 258 5.35 6.46 -30.19
CA SER A 258 3.92 6.77 -30.30
C SER A 258 3.63 8.13 -29.62
N PRO A 259 2.71 8.98 -30.15
CA PRO A 259 2.46 10.38 -29.70
C PRO A 259 2.07 10.58 -28.21
N TRP A 260 1.97 9.49 -27.45
CA TRP A 260 1.42 9.40 -26.10
C TRP A 260 2.47 9.10 -25.03
N GLN A 261 3.72 8.84 -25.43
CA GLN A 261 4.80 8.49 -24.52
C GLN A 261 5.32 9.67 -23.69
N ASP A 262 4.79 10.88 -23.84
CA ASP A 262 5.25 12.10 -23.14
C ASP A 262 4.21 12.73 -22.19
N LEU A 263 3.09 12.04 -21.92
CA LEU A 263 1.96 12.64 -21.21
C LEU A 263 1.82 12.13 -19.78
N SER A 264 1.74 13.06 -18.82
CA SER A 264 1.31 12.75 -17.45
C SER A 264 -0.21 12.67 -17.41
N TYR A 265 -0.74 11.64 -16.74
CA TYR A 265 -2.18 11.41 -16.65
C TYR A 265 -2.61 11.01 -15.23
N ALA A 266 -3.87 11.25 -14.92
CA ALA A 266 -4.51 10.76 -13.72
C ALA A 266 -5.88 10.16 -14.03
N VAL A 267 -6.13 8.97 -13.53
CA VAL A 267 -7.42 8.30 -13.57
C VAL A 267 -8.05 8.45 -12.19
N LEU A 268 -9.24 9.02 -12.13
CA LEU A 268 -9.88 9.46 -10.89
C LEU A 268 -11.25 8.81 -10.73
N ALA A 269 -11.57 8.43 -9.50
CA ALA A 269 -12.94 8.25 -9.02
C ALA A 269 -13.05 8.93 -7.65
N LYS A 270 -14.25 8.96 -7.05
CA LYS A 270 -14.45 9.59 -5.73
C LYS A 270 -13.44 9.11 -4.67
N ASN A 271 -13.22 7.80 -4.59
CA ASN A 271 -12.35 7.17 -3.61
C ASN A 271 -11.06 6.61 -4.22
N TYR A 272 -10.82 6.80 -5.52
CA TYR A 272 -9.72 6.18 -6.24
C TYR A 272 -8.88 7.21 -7.00
N MET A 273 -7.58 6.97 -7.06
CA MET A 273 -6.68 7.61 -8.02
C MET A 273 -5.66 6.62 -8.57
N ASN A 274 -5.35 6.76 -9.84
CA ASN A 274 -4.12 6.26 -10.44
C ASN A 274 -3.46 7.45 -11.14
N PHE A 275 -2.35 7.92 -10.59
CA PHE A 275 -1.59 9.04 -11.12
C PHE A 275 -0.30 8.51 -11.70
N SER A 276 -0.06 8.78 -12.98
CA SER A 276 1.20 8.48 -13.64
C SER A 276 1.84 9.77 -14.10
N ILE A 277 3.06 10.00 -13.62
CA ILE A 277 3.88 11.12 -14.03
C ILE A 277 5.07 10.62 -14.82
N ARG A 278 5.28 11.27 -15.96
CA ARG A 278 6.47 11.11 -16.77
C ARG A 278 7.11 12.47 -16.96
N LEU A 279 8.24 12.66 -16.29
CA LEU A 279 9.04 13.90 -16.32
C LEU A 279 10.45 13.55 -16.79
N GLY A 280 10.68 13.60 -18.11
CA GLY A 280 11.92 13.11 -18.71
C GLY A 280 12.10 11.61 -18.42
N TYR A 281 13.21 11.25 -17.78
CA TYR A 281 13.53 9.85 -17.45
C TYR A 281 12.96 9.33 -16.12
N HIS A 282 12.13 10.13 -15.46
CA HIS A 282 11.43 9.74 -14.24
C HIS A 282 10.04 9.22 -14.58
N LEU A 283 9.83 7.92 -14.36
CA LEU A 283 8.50 7.35 -14.39
C LEU A 283 8.09 7.00 -12.96
N SER A 284 7.04 7.63 -12.47
CA SER A 284 6.47 7.32 -11.17
C SER A 284 4.97 7.16 -11.29
N THR A 285 4.44 6.12 -10.66
CA THR A 285 3.02 5.86 -10.60
C THR A 285 2.60 5.78 -9.14
N VAL A 286 1.54 6.50 -8.80
CA VAL A 286 0.92 6.51 -7.47
C VAL A 286 -0.52 6.08 -7.65
N GLU A 287 -0.84 4.93 -7.09
CA GLU A 287 -2.20 4.42 -7.03
C GLU A 287 -2.70 4.46 -5.60
N ALA A 288 -3.94 4.89 -5.37
CA ALA A 288 -4.54 4.81 -4.05
C ALA A 288 -6.05 4.67 -4.10
N TYR A 289 -6.57 3.91 -3.13
CA TYR A 289 -7.97 3.84 -2.79
C TYR A 289 -8.14 4.30 -1.33
N VAL A 290 -9.02 5.28 -1.10
CA VAL A 290 -9.26 5.87 0.22
C VAL A 290 -10.76 6.00 0.45
N SER A 291 -11.24 5.35 1.49
CA SER A 291 -12.61 5.35 1.96
C SER A 291 -12.67 5.34 3.49
N ASP A 292 -13.87 5.42 4.06
CA ASP A 292 -14.08 5.33 5.50
C ASP A 292 -13.78 3.91 6.04
N MET A 293 -13.76 2.91 5.16
CA MET A 293 -13.47 1.52 5.51
C MET A 293 -11.97 1.25 5.47
N VAL A 294 -11.34 1.21 6.64
CA VAL A 294 -9.88 0.98 6.80
C VAL A 294 -9.38 -0.21 5.98
N ASN A 295 -10.14 -1.31 5.90
CA ASN A 295 -9.74 -2.51 5.18
C ASN A 295 -9.56 -2.32 3.67
N ASP A 296 -10.32 -1.41 3.08
CA ASP A 296 -10.32 -1.18 1.63
C ASP A 296 -9.19 -0.23 1.23
N ASN A 297 -8.67 0.52 2.20
CA ASN A 297 -7.69 1.56 1.98
C ASN A 297 -6.33 0.97 1.63
N TYR A 298 -5.81 1.36 0.47
CA TYR A 298 -4.47 1.02 0.02
C TYR A 298 -3.84 2.15 -0.78
N LEU A 299 -2.51 2.12 -0.82
CA LEU A 299 -1.67 3.01 -1.57
C LEU A 299 -0.51 2.21 -2.12
N THR A 300 -0.22 2.38 -3.39
CA THR A 300 0.91 1.74 -4.08
C THR A 300 1.69 2.81 -4.82
N PHE A 301 2.99 2.83 -4.58
CA PHE A 301 3.94 3.69 -5.23
C PHE A 301 4.88 2.82 -6.06
N SER A 302 5.02 3.14 -7.33
CA SER A 302 6.00 2.51 -8.21
C SER A 302 6.90 3.59 -8.78
N PHE A 303 8.19 3.33 -8.74
CA PHE A 303 9.21 4.19 -9.34
C PHE A 303 10.07 3.37 -10.28
N ARG A 304 10.21 3.83 -11.52
CA ARG A 304 11.12 3.26 -12.50
C ARG A 304 11.94 4.38 -13.13
N GLY A 305 13.26 4.23 -13.06
CA GLY A 305 14.17 4.85 -14.02
C GLY A 305 15.00 6.05 -13.56
N GLY A 306 15.79 6.49 -14.54
CA GLY A 306 16.67 7.67 -14.57
C GLY A 306 17.54 7.61 -15.83
N GLY A 307 17.77 8.73 -16.50
CA GLY A 307 18.59 8.85 -17.72
C GLY A 307 19.98 9.33 -17.36
N SER A 308 20.61 8.62 -16.44
CA SER A 308 21.87 9.01 -15.80
C SER A 308 22.78 7.78 -15.70
N THR A 309 24.03 7.98 -15.25
CA THR A 309 24.98 6.87 -15.09
C THR A 309 24.44 5.82 -14.13
N PRO A 310 24.82 4.54 -14.27
CA PRO A 310 24.42 3.47 -13.35
C PRO A 310 24.59 3.85 -11.86
N GLU A 311 25.69 4.49 -11.46
CA GLU A 311 25.90 4.86 -10.05
C GLU A 311 24.93 5.95 -9.55
N ARG A 312 24.54 6.90 -10.41
CA ARG A 312 23.62 7.97 -10.02
C ARG A 312 22.18 7.48 -9.91
N ARG A 313 21.79 6.56 -10.80
CA ARG A 313 20.49 5.87 -10.71
C ARG A 313 20.40 5.06 -9.43
N GLU A 314 21.47 4.33 -9.09
CA GLU A 314 21.59 3.57 -7.85
C GLU A 314 21.37 4.45 -6.61
N ARG A 315 22.05 5.59 -6.55
CA ARG A 315 21.93 6.57 -5.46
C ARG A 315 20.53 7.14 -5.31
N ARG A 316 19.87 7.44 -6.43
CA ARG A 316 18.48 7.89 -6.38
C ARG A 316 17.55 6.80 -5.87
N VAL A 317 17.72 5.57 -6.38
CA VAL A 317 16.90 4.43 -5.97
C VAL A 317 17.04 4.25 -4.46
N HIS A 318 18.27 4.31 -3.93
CA HIS A 318 18.53 4.27 -2.50
C HIS A 318 17.88 5.43 -1.72
N LEU A 319 17.94 6.66 -2.23
CA LEU A 319 17.28 7.82 -1.64
C LEU A 319 15.76 7.62 -1.54
N ILE A 320 15.12 7.21 -2.64
CA ILE A 320 13.67 7.02 -2.71
C ILE A 320 13.26 5.86 -1.80
N GLU A 321 13.97 4.73 -1.88
CA GLU A 321 13.75 3.57 -1.02
C GLU A 321 13.79 3.97 0.46
N THR A 322 14.81 4.71 0.89
CA THR A 322 14.95 5.14 2.28
C THR A 322 13.81 6.07 2.70
N LEU A 323 13.43 7.04 1.87
CA LEU A 323 12.36 7.98 2.20
C LEU A 323 10.98 7.31 2.26
N VAL A 324 10.72 6.38 1.35
CA VAL A 324 9.47 5.63 1.29
C VAL A 324 9.36 4.66 2.47
N ASP A 325 10.47 4.06 2.91
CA ASP A 325 10.51 3.25 4.14
C ASP A 325 10.20 4.09 5.39
N HIS A 326 10.76 5.30 5.50
CA HIS A 326 10.43 6.25 6.58
C HIS A 326 8.96 6.72 6.57
N MET A 327 8.25 6.52 5.45
CA MET A 327 6.82 6.81 5.33
C MET A 327 5.91 5.61 5.66
N ASP A 328 6.48 4.49 6.13
CA ASP A 328 5.80 3.21 6.40
C ASP A 328 5.26 2.50 5.12
N LEU A 329 5.80 2.77 3.93
CA LEU A 329 5.31 2.20 2.66
C LEU A 329 5.99 0.87 2.27
N HIS A 330 6.86 0.30 3.12
CA HIS A 330 7.49 -1.01 2.94
C HIS A 330 7.98 -1.29 1.49
N PRO A 331 9.05 -0.61 1.04
CA PRO A 331 9.55 -0.74 -0.32
C PRO A 331 10.15 -2.12 -0.60
N VAL A 332 9.93 -2.59 -1.83
CA VAL A 332 10.55 -3.78 -2.43
C VAL A 332 11.29 -3.33 -3.68
N ARG A 333 12.58 -3.64 -3.71
CA ARG A 333 13.46 -3.25 -4.79
C ARG A 333 13.79 -4.43 -5.71
N LYS A 334 13.68 -4.22 -7.03
CA LYS A 334 14.11 -5.16 -8.08
C LYS A 334 14.93 -4.41 -9.13
N GLY A 335 16.25 -4.37 -8.95
CA GLY A 335 17.14 -3.60 -9.82
C GLY A 335 16.93 -2.10 -9.65
N ASP A 336 16.44 -1.42 -10.69
CA ASP A 336 16.10 0.02 -10.72
C ASP A 336 14.60 0.30 -10.52
N LEU A 337 13.80 -0.74 -10.31
CA LEU A 337 12.39 -0.64 -9.97
C LEU A 337 12.22 -0.67 -8.45
N ILE A 338 11.50 0.31 -7.93
CA ILE A 338 10.99 0.32 -6.56
C ILE A 338 9.48 0.16 -6.63
N GLU A 339 8.95 -0.79 -5.88
CA GLU A 339 7.52 -0.94 -5.62
C GLU A 339 7.31 -0.84 -4.12
N ALA A 340 6.42 0.02 -3.67
CA ALA A 340 6.13 0.21 -2.26
C ALA A 340 4.62 0.22 -2.05
N ARG A 341 4.17 -0.39 -0.97
CA ARG A 341 2.75 -0.56 -0.68
C ARG A 341 2.44 -0.31 0.79
N LEU A 342 1.39 0.46 0.99
CA LEU A 342 0.77 0.70 2.28
C LEU A 342 -0.71 0.31 2.20
N ALA A 343 -1.24 -0.30 3.24
CA ALA A 343 -2.66 -0.63 3.31
C ALA A 343 -3.14 -0.62 4.76
N LYS A 344 -4.46 -0.56 4.94
CA LYS A 344 -5.14 -0.71 6.25
C LYS A 344 -4.89 0.43 7.23
N TYR A 345 -4.81 1.65 6.71
CA TYR A 345 -4.81 2.88 7.48
C TYR A 345 -6.13 3.63 7.30
N ASP A 346 -6.51 4.44 8.28
CA ASP A 346 -7.69 5.32 8.17
C ASP A 346 -7.51 6.39 7.09
N ALA A 347 -8.61 7.01 6.67
CA ALA A 347 -8.60 7.95 5.56
C ALA A 347 -7.70 9.17 5.81
N GLU A 348 -7.58 9.63 7.06
CA GLU A 348 -6.75 10.79 7.41
C GLU A 348 -5.25 10.46 7.24
N GLU A 349 -4.85 9.31 7.77
CA GLU A 349 -3.49 8.80 7.74
C GLU A 349 -3.05 8.43 6.31
N MET A 350 -3.99 7.93 5.49
CA MET A 350 -3.82 7.72 4.05
C MET A 350 -3.61 9.03 3.30
N CYS A 351 -4.45 10.04 3.55
CA CYS A 351 -4.32 11.36 2.92
C CYS A 351 -2.99 12.02 3.30
N ARG A 352 -2.54 11.89 4.55
CA ARG A 352 -1.24 12.41 4.98
C ARG A 352 -0.08 11.80 4.20
N ARG A 353 -0.09 10.48 3.98
CA ARG A 353 0.92 9.78 3.17
C ARG A 353 0.86 10.15 1.69
N LEU A 354 -0.34 10.32 1.13
CA LEU A 354 -0.50 10.82 -0.23
C LEU A 354 0.08 12.22 -0.41
N MET A 355 -0.15 13.12 0.55
CA MET A 355 0.46 14.45 0.55
C MET A 355 2.00 14.37 0.59
N LEU A 356 2.57 13.50 1.44
CA LEU A 356 4.01 13.28 1.50
C LEU A 356 4.56 12.70 0.19
N LEU A 357 3.85 11.77 -0.46
CA LEU A 357 4.24 11.24 -1.78
C LEU A 357 4.18 12.30 -2.87
N GLY A 358 3.20 13.20 -2.83
CA GLY A 358 3.15 14.36 -3.72
C GLY A 358 4.40 15.22 -3.57
N LYS A 359 4.80 15.51 -2.32
CA LYS A 359 6.06 16.24 -2.05
C LYS A 359 7.29 15.48 -2.57
N LEU A 360 7.39 14.19 -2.28
CA LEU A 360 8.49 13.32 -2.73
C LEU A 360 8.61 13.29 -4.26
N THR A 361 7.48 13.25 -4.96
CA THR A 361 7.42 13.25 -6.43
C THR A 361 8.08 14.50 -7.02
N VAL A 362 7.85 15.67 -6.42
CA VAL A 362 8.49 16.93 -6.86
C VAL A 362 9.93 17.03 -6.35
N TYR A 363 10.19 16.61 -5.11
CA TYR A 363 11.52 16.68 -4.49
C TYR A 363 12.56 15.86 -5.25
N THR A 364 12.17 14.68 -5.72
CA THR A 364 13.07 13.77 -6.44
C THR A 364 13.32 14.19 -7.88
N LYS A 365 12.55 15.15 -8.41
CA LYS A 365 12.67 15.67 -9.77
C LYS A 365 14.07 16.25 -9.99
N GLN A 366 14.78 15.75 -11.01
CA GLN A 366 16.12 16.21 -11.42
C GLN A 366 17.27 15.98 -10.41
N LEU A 367 17.06 15.26 -9.30
CA LEU A 367 18.16 14.95 -8.37
C LEU A 367 19.32 14.14 -9.00
N ASP A 368 19.10 13.45 -10.12
CA ASP A 368 20.10 12.67 -10.87
C ASP A 368 21.34 13.49 -11.23
N MET A 369 21.15 14.79 -11.46
CA MET A 369 22.23 15.68 -11.85
C MET A 369 23.10 16.09 -10.66
N VAL A 370 22.58 15.96 -9.43
CA VAL A 370 23.18 16.48 -8.20
C VAL A 370 23.66 15.36 -7.26
N LEU A 371 23.18 14.12 -7.42
CA LEU A 371 23.56 12.96 -6.60
C LEU A 371 24.92 12.34 -7.03
N PHE A 372 25.99 13.12 -6.95
CA PHE A 372 27.35 12.67 -7.35
C PHE A 372 28.17 12.03 -6.22
N SER A 373 27.71 12.05 -4.96
CA SER A 373 28.35 11.35 -3.83
C SER A 373 27.32 10.85 -2.81
N ASP A 374 27.71 9.84 -2.02
CA ASP A 374 26.81 9.23 -1.03
C ASP A 374 26.52 10.17 0.15
N GLY A 375 27.48 11.03 0.53
CA GLY A 375 27.25 12.06 1.54
C GLY A 375 26.18 13.09 1.14
N ILE A 376 26.05 13.37 -0.17
CA ILE A 376 24.96 14.22 -0.68
C ILE A 376 23.62 13.49 -0.60
N VAL A 377 23.59 12.20 -0.91
CA VAL A 377 22.37 11.37 -0.76
C VAL A 377 21.87 11.42 0.67
N GLU A 378 22.74 11.17 1.65
CA GLU A 378 22.38 11.25 3.08
C GLU A 378 21.88 12.63 3.48
N TRP A 379 22.48 13.69 2.95
CA TRP A 379 22.04 15.06 3.22
C TRP A 379 20.61 15.28 2.74
N TYR A 380 20.29 14.91 1.48
CA TYR A 380 18.93 15.05 0.93
C TYR A 380 17.91 14.19 1.68
N ILE A 381 18.30 13.01 2.19
CA ILE A 381 17.43 12.17 3.03
C ILE A 381 17.12 12.89 4.35
N LYS A 382 18.16 13.36 5.05
CA LYS A 382 18.01 14.07 6.34
C LYS A 382 17.21 15.36 6.18
N ASP A 383 17.44 16.09 5.10
CA ASP A 383 16.74 17.33 4.79
C ASP A 383 15.24 17.10 4.60
N PHE A 384 14.86 16.16 3.73
CA PHE A 384 13.45 15.81 3.52
C PHE A 384 12.78 15.33 4.81
N ILE A 385 13.46 14.50 5.60
CA ILE A 385 12.92 14.00 6.88
C ILE A 385 12.67 15.18 7.84
N ARG A 386 13.64 16.09 7.96
CA ARG A 386 13.55 17.24 8.86
C ARG A 386 12.43 18.19 8.45
N GLU A 387 12.30 18.50 7.16
CA GLU A 387 11.36 19.51 6.68
C GLU A 387 9.94 18.98 6.50
N HIS A 388 9.76 17.68 6.27
CA HIS A 388 8.47 17.14 5.83
C HIS A 388 7.94 15.97 6.64
N LEU A 389 8.78 15.18 7.32
CA LEU A 389 8.34 14.01 8.10
C LEU A 389 8.27 14.25 9.62
N LYS A 390 8.99 15.25 10.15
CA LYS A 390 9.03 15.57 11.59
C LYS A 390 7.99 16.61 12.06
N GLY A 391 6.96 16.87 11.26
CA GLY A 391 5.91 17.86 11.51
C GLY A 391 4.59 17.26 11.96
#